data_AF-A0A517SNI1-F1
#
_entry.id   AF-A0A517SNI1-F1
#
_cell.length_a   1.000
_cell.length_b   1.000
_cell.length_c   1.000
_cell.angle_alpha   90.00
_cell.angle_beta   90.00
_cell.angle_gamma   90.00
#
_symmetry.space_group_name_H-M   'P 1'
#
loop_
_entity.id
_entity.type
_entity.pdbx_description
1 polymer ?
#
loop_
_entity_poly.entity_id
_entity_poly.type
_entity_poly.pdbx_seq_one_letter_code
_entity_poly.pdbx_strand_id
1 'polypeptide(L)'
;MNHKHSHRSGFTLVELLVVIAIIGILVGLLLPAVQAAREAARRMSCSNNMKQLGLAVHNYESAYKQLPMQRGGTNGDNAAVGHWDSDIRDNRKQLSFLVGLTPFFEQQALWEQISNGDITKGYYPMGPTPDRLGFDPWVTEIPGLRCPSDPGSGLPANARTNYAACMGDAVDRINSGAYNWDMTPPNADRQARLNAGQRGMFVPMKVTKFRDVLDGLSNTIMAGEIPTDLGDNDVRTQPHIGEKGFNSVANNPSFCEQFKDPERPGFWAPSELANLQNASSSSRARGFQWASGFLVFTGFQTILPPNREICVENTQGLATIRATQMELVGAAGSRHPGGAHVLLGDGGVRFVTDSIEAGNQNAPAVQLGSVNPPGSPSPYGIWGALGTRASKETIDEDF
;
A
#
# COMPACT_ATOMS: atom_id res chain seq x y z
N MET A 1 -76.52 -7.03 29.68
CA MET A 1 -75.14 -6.66 29.28
C MET A 1 -75.20 -6.09 27.87
N ASN A 2 -75.13 -4.77 27.72
CA ASN A 2 -75.17 -4.11 26.40
C ASN A 2 -73.76 -3.95 25.85
N HIS A 3 -73.38 -4.76 24.86
CA HIS A 3 -72.16 -4.55 24.09
C HIS A 3 -72.33 -3.36 23.15
N LYS A 4 -71.64 -2.25 23.43
CA LYS A 4 -71.45 -1.17 22.45
C LYS A 4 -70.62 -1.73 21.28
N HIS A 5 -71.23 -1.88 20.11
CA HIS A 5 -70.48 -2.14 18.88
C HIS A 5 -69.68 -0.89 18.50
N SER A 6 -68.37 -0.94 18.73
CA SER A 6 -67.41 0.01 18.17
C SER A 6 -67.38 -0.19 16.65
N HIS A 7 -67.91 0.77 15.89
CA HIS A 7 -67.69 0.82 14.45
C HIS A 7 -66.19 0.89 14.17
N ARG A 8 -65.61 -0.19 13.64
CA ARG A 8 -64.25 -0.17 13.10
C ARG A 8 -64.33 0.52 11.74
N SER A 9 -63.75 1.71 11.63
CA SER A 9 -63.53 2.39 10.34
C SER A 9 -62.59 1.53 9.48
N GLY A 10 -63.08 1.04 8.35
CA GLY A 10 -62.26 0.34 7.36
C GLY A 10 -61.32 1.32 6.66
N PHE A 11 -60.09 0.88 6.42
CA PHE A 11 -59.07 1.69 5.74
C PHE A 11 -59.34 1.69 4.23
N THR A 12 -59.30 2.86 3.58
CA THR A 12 -59.53 2.95 2.13
C THR A 12 -58.25 2.63 1.36
N LEU A 13 -58.39 2.07 0.15
CA LEU A 13 -57.26 1.75 -0.71
C LEU A 13 -56.41 2.99 -1.04
N VAL A 14 -57.05 4.16 -1.13
CA VAL A 14 -56.39 5.45 -1.40
C VAL A 14 -55.51 5.86 -0.22
N GLU A 15 -55.99 5.74 1.02
CA GLU A 15 -55.19 6.07 2.22
C GLU A 15 -53.94 5.20 2.33
N LEU A 16 -54.04 3.90 1.99
CA LEU A 16 -52.88 3.00 1.96
C LEU A 16 -51.86 3.39 0.91
N LEU A 17 -52.33 3.74 -0.29
CA LEU A 17 -51.47 4.07 -1.41
C LEU A 17 -50.71 5.38 -1.14
N VAL A 18 -51.36 6.38 -0.54
CA VAL A 18 -50.71 7.65 -0.14
C VAL A 18 -49.64 7.41 0.92
N VAL A 19 -49.91 6.59 1.94
CA VAL A 19 -48.92 6.29 2.98
C VAL A 19 -47.71 5.58 2.41
N ILE A 20 -47.91 4.59 1.53
CA ILE A 20 -46.80 3.90 0.85
C ILE A 20 -46.01 4.87 -0.03
N ALA A 21 -46.68 5.78 -0.75
CA ALA A 21 -46.02 6.80 -1.57
C ALA A 21 -45.15 7.74 -0.73
N ILE A 22 -45.65 8.23 0.42
CA ILE A 22 -44.89 9.10 1.33
C ILE A 22 -43.69 8.35 1.92
N ILE A 23 -43.88 7.12 2.41
CA ILE A 23 -42.77 6.29 2.92
C ILE A 23 -41.75 6.04 1.82
N GLY A 24 -42.19 5.74 0.59
CA GLY A 24 -41.33 5.55 -0.56
C GLY A 24 -40.47 6.78 -0.87
N ILE A 25 -41.06 7.98 -0.84
CA ILE A 25 -40.33 9.24 -1.03
C ILE A 25 -39.34 9.48 0.11
N LEU A 26 -39.77 9.33 1.37
CA LEU A 26 -38.90 9.53 2.53
C LEU A 26 -37.71 8.57 2.51
N VAL A 27 -37.94 7.28 2.29
CA VAL A 27 -36.87 6.27 2.19
C VAL A 27 -35.98 6.54 0.98
N GLY A 28 -36.56 6.92 -0.17
CA GLY A 28 -35.82 7.27 -1.39
C GLY A 28 -34.85 8.43 -1.20
N LEU A 29 -35.23 9.44 -0.39
CA LEU A 29 -34.37 10.57 -0.06
C LEU A 29 -33.37 10.26 1.08
N LEU A 30 -33.76 9.43 2.05
CA LEU A 30 -32.92 9.10 3.20
C LEU A 30 -31.82 8.08 2.89
N LEU A 31 -32.06 7.11 2.01
CA LEU A 31 -31.08 6.04 1.74
C LEU A 31 -29.75 6.57 1.18
N PRO A 32 -29.72 7.43 0.13
CA PRO A 32 -28.47 7.99 -0.37
C PRO A 32 -27.74 8.83 0.69
N ALA A 33 -28.50 9.60 1.48
CA ALA A 33 -27.95 10.45 2.53
C ALA A 33 -27.30 9.64 3.66
N VAL A 34 -27.94 8.55 4.10
CA VAL A 34 -27.38 7.65 5.13
C VAL A 34 -26.10 6.97 4.65
N GLN A 35 -26.04 6.56 3.38
CA GLN A 35 -24.83 5.94 2.83
C GLN A 35 -23.68 6.94 2.71
N ALA A 36 -23.95 8.16 2.24
CA ALA A 36 -22.95 9.22 2.19
C ALA A 36 -22.40 9.56 3.59
N ALA A 37 -23.28 9.66 4.60
CA ALA A 37 -22.88 9.89 5.98
C ALA A 37 -22.03 8.74 6.54
N ARG A 38 -22.39 7.48 6.25
CA ARG A 38 -21.60 6.31 6.65
C ARG A 38 -20.21 6.32 6.02
N GLU A 39 -20.09 6.65 4.74
CA GLU A 39 -18.79 6.72 4.07
C GLU A 39 -17.93 7.85 4.61
N ALA A 40 -18.51 9.02 4.89
CA ALA A 40 -17.80 10.11 5.53
C ALA A 40 -17.24 9.69 6.90
N ALA A 41 -18.03 8.97 7.71
CA ALA A 41 -17.57 8.44 9.00
C ALA A 41 -16.43 7.41 8.86
N ARG A 42 -16.52 6.51 7.88
CA ARG A 42 -15.44 5.55 7.60
C ARG A 42 -14.17 6.27 7.16
N ARG A 43 -14.28 7.25 6.26
CA ARG A 43 -13.17 8.09 5.79
C ARG A 43 -12.49 8.84 6.93
N MET A 44 -13.25 9.43 7.84
CA MET A 44 -12.71 10.07 9.05
C MET A 44 -11.96 9.05 9.93
N SER A 45 -12.47 7.83 10.06
CA SER A 45 -11.80 6.77 10.82
C SER A 45 -10.47 6.36 10.17
N CYS A 46 -10.43 6.22 8.84
CA CYS A 46 -9.18 5.87 8.15
C CYS A 46 -8.13 7.00 8.25
N SER A 47 -8.56 8.26 8.18
CA SER A 47 -7.70 9.43 8.44
C SER A 47 -7.14 9.42 9.87
N ASN A 48 -7.96 9.07 10.87
CA ASN A 48 -7.52 9.00 12.27
C ASN A 48 -6.51 7.87 12.52
N ASN A 49 -6.72 6.69 11.92
CA ASN A 49 -5.74 5.60 11.95
C ASN A 49 -4.40 6.04 11.35
N MET A 50 -4.42 6.78 10.22
CA MET A 50 -3.21 7.35 9.63
C MET A 50 -2.52 8.35 10.57
N LYS A 51 -3.29 9.20 11.27
CA LYS A 51 -2.74 10.13 12.29
C LYS A 51 -2.06 9.37 13.44
N GLN A 52 -2.64 8.27 13.90
CA GLN A 52 -2.02 7.42 14.93
C GLN A 52 -0.69 6.83 14.45
N LEU A 53 -0.62 6.39 13.18
CA LEU A 53 0.65 5.96 12.58
C LEU A 53 1.67 7.08 12.48
N GLY A 54 1.26 8.30 12.12
CA GLY A 54 2.13 9.46 12.13
C GLY A 54 2.72 9.75 13.51
N LEU A 55 1.87 9.78 14.54
CA LEU A 55 2.32 9.93 15.93
C LEU A 55 3.29 8.81 16.34
N ALA A 56 2.98 7.57 15.96
CA ALA A 56 3.86 6.43 16.24
C ALA A 56 5.25 6.59 15.60
N VAL A 57 5.32 7.09 14.35
CA VAL A 57 6.61 7.36 13.69
C VAL A 57 7.38 8.49 14.36
N HIS A 58 6.72 9.58 14.74
CA HIS A 58 7.40 10.67 15.46
C HIS A 58 7.90 10.22 16.84
N ASN A 59 7.14 9.36 17.55
CA ASN A 59 7.61 8.77 18.81
C ASN A 59 8.80 7.82 18.59
N TYR A 60 8.77 7.01 17.53
CA TYR A 60 9.89 6.16 17.14
C TYR A 60 11.13 7.02 16.81
N GLU A 61 10.98 8.10 16.03
CA GLU A 61 12.08 8.99 15.70
C GLU A 61 12.63 9.70 16.94
N SER A 62 11.77 10.15 17.84
CA SER A 62 12.18 10.75 19.11
C SER A 62 13.05 9.80 19.94
N ALA A 63 12.69 8.51 19.99
CA ALA A 63 13.39 7.47 20.72
C ALA A 63 14.71 7.02 20.05
N TYR A 64 14.72 6.83 18.73
CA TYR A 64 15.83 6.19 18.01
C TYR A 64 16.64 7.12 17.09
N LYS A 65 16.22 8.38 16.93
CA LYS A 65 16.84 9.40 16.04
C LYS A 65 16.95 8.94 14.58
N GLN A 66 15.98 8.14 14.16
CA GLN A 66 15.85 7.58 12.83
C GLN A 66 14.40 7.13 12.60
N LEU A 67 14.01 6.99 11.33
CA LEU A 67 12.73 6.40 10.95
C LEU A 67 12.77 4.87 11.10
N PRO A 68 11.62 4.20 11.26
CA PRO A 68 11.55 2.76 11.11
C PRO A 68 11.99 2.36 9.69
N MET A 69 12.50 1.14 9.53
CA MET A 69 13.02 0.69 8.24
C MET A 69 11.96 -0.09 7.47
N GLN A 70 11.70 0.31 6.22
CA GLN A 70 10.99 -0.54 5.26
C GLN A 70 11.97 -1.57 4.70
N ARG A 71 11.54 -2.84 4.60
CA ARG A 71 12.45 -3.97 4.31
C ARG A 71 13.59 -4.03 5.33
N GLY A 72 13.23 -3.99 6.61
CA GLY A 72 14.16 -4.15 7.73
C GLY A 72 14.15 -5.56 8.29
N GLY A 73 14.75 -5.74 9.46
CA GLY A 73 14.78 -7.01 10.17
C GLY A 73 16.12 -7.74 10.10
N THR A 74 16.07 -9.05 10.31
CA THR A 74 17.23 -9.91 10.48
C THR A 74 17.67 -10.50 9.13
N ASN A 75 18.94 -10.89 9.08
CA ASN A 75 19.50 -11.70 8.01
C ASN A 75 20.37 -12.75 8.69
N GLY A 76 20.08 -14.03 8.48
CA GLY A 76 20.93 -15.10 8.98
C GLY A 76 22.22 -15.23 8.17
N ASP A 77 23.18 -16.00 8.68
CA ASP A 77 24.50 -16.22 8.05
C ASP A 77 24.43 -17.07 6.75
N ASN A 78 23.25 -17.37 6.23
CA ASN A 78 23.06 -18.28 5.11
C ASN A 78 23.03 -17.51 3.78
N ALA A 79 24.21 -17.06 3.35
CA ALA A 79 24.44 -16.26 2.13
C ALA A 79 24.06 -16.95 0.80
N ALA A 80 23.68 -18.23 0.83
CA ALA A 80 23.32 -19.00 -0.37
C ALA A 80 21.89 -18.76 -0.87
N VAL A 81 21.09 -17.95 -0.17
CA VAL A 81 19.63 -17.84 -0.37
C VAL A 81 19.24 -16.36 -0.43
N GLY A 82 18.38 -15.98 -1.38
CA GLY A 82 18.09 -14.58 -1.70
C GLY A 82 17.06 -13.93 -0.78
N HIS A 83 16.97 -12.59 -0.81
CA HIS A 83 16.09 -11.81 0.08
C HIS A 83 14.57 -11.93 -0.20
N TRP A 84 14.17 -12.86 -1.07
CA TRP A 84 12.79 -13.18 -1.45
C TRP A 84 12.40 -14.63 -1.20
N ASP A 85 13.37 -15.44 -0.79
CA ASP A 85 13.12 -16.81 -0.40
C ASP A 85 12.54 -16.85 1.02
N SER A 86 11.82 -17.93 1.30
CA SER A 86 11.19 -18.15 2.60
C SER A 86 12.17 -18.83 3.54
N ASP A 87 12.31 -18.33 4.76
CA ASP A 87 13.16 -18.91 5.81
C ASP A 87 12.37 -19.04 7.12
N ILE A 88 12.84 -19.87 8.04
CA ILE A 88 12.25 -20.04 9.39
C ILE A 88 13.13 -19.42 10.49
N ARG A 89 14.42 -19.20 10.22
CA ARG A 89 15.40 -18.75 11.20
C ARG A 89 15.59 -17.23 11.21
N ASP A 90 15.24 -16.59 10.11
CA ASP A 90 15.29 -15.14 9.97
C ASP A 90 14.21 -14.67 9.01
N ASN A 91 14.05 -13.35 8.90
CA ASN A 91 13.06 -12.72 8.05
C ASN A 91 13.65 -12.12 6.76
N ARG A 92 14.92 -12.38 6.42
CA ARG A 92 15.59 -11.94 5.17
C ARG A 92 15.42 -10.46 4.83
N LYS A 93 15.46 -9.60 5.85
CA LYS A 93 15.18 -8.17 5.74
C LYS A 93 13.82 -7.86 5.07
N GLN A 94 12.83 -8.73 5.24
CA GLN A 94 11.52 -8.57 4.63
C GLN A 94 10.54 -7.81 5.53
N LEU A 95 10.93 -7.33 6.71
CA LEU A 95 9.98 -6.69 7.62
C LEU A 95 9.54 -5.31 7.14
N SER A 96 8.25 -5.03 7.27
CA SER A 96 7.66 -3.71 7.04
C SER A 96 8.07 -2.72 8.13
N PHE A 97 8.07 -1.44 7.80
CA PHE A 97 8.23 -0.36 8.78
C PHE A 97 7.18 -0.43 9.91
N LEU A 98 6.00 -0.98 9.61
CA LEU A 98 4.91 -1.19 10.58
C LEU A 98 5.31 -2.09 11.75
N VAL A 99 6.21 -3.06 11.53
CA VAL A 99 6.65 -3.99 12.58
C VAL A 99 7.39 -3.25 13.69
N GLY A 100 8.33 -2.37 13.33
CA GLY A 100 9.08 -1.56 14.30
C GLY A 100 8.23 -0.50 15.01
N LEU A 101 7.06 -0.17 14.44
CA LEU A 101 6.13 0.78 15.02
C LEU A 101 5.16 0.14 16.03
N THR A 102 5.01 -1.19 16.05
CA THR A 102 4.06 -1.89 16.95
C THR A 102 4.06 -1.41 18.42
N PRO A 103 5.21 -1.20 19.10
CA PRO A 103 5.19 -0.70 20.49
C PRO A 103 4.73 0.77 20.60
N PHE A 104 4.67 1.52 19.51
CA PHE A 104 4.31 2.94 19.45
C PHE A 104 2.83 3.20 19.07
N PHE A 105 2.05 2.16 18.77
CA PHE A 105 0.59 2.25 18.54
C PHE A 105 -0.20 1.17 19.31
N GLU A 106 0.16 0.95 20.58
CA GLU A 106 -0.56 0.06 21.50
C GLU A 106 -0.50 -1.45 21.16
N GLN A 107 0.50 -1.89 20.40
CA GLN A 107 0.73 -3.31 20.08
C GLN A 107 1.98 -3.88 20.80
N GLN A 108 2.19 -3.48 22.05
CA GLN A 108 3.35 -3.92 22.87
C GLN A 108 3.41 -5.45 23.05
N ALA A 109 2.28 -6.10 23.34
CA ALA A 109 2.25 -7.56 23.51
C ALA A 109 2.60 -8.31 22.21
N LEU A 110 2.23 -7.76 21.06
CA LEU A 110 2.59 -8.31 19.76
C LEU A 110 4.09 -8.11 19.48
N TRP A 111 4.62 -6.94 19.80
CA TRP A 111 6.06 -6.66 19.71
C TRP A 111 6.89 -7.64 20.54
N GLU A 112 6.46 -7.96 21.77
CA GLU A 112 7.16 -8.92 22.63
C GLU A 112 7.19 -10.32 22.02
N GLN A 113 6.11 -10.77 21.37
CA GLN A 113 6.12 -12.05 20.64
C GLN A 113 7.06 -12.02 19.43
N ILE A 114 7.05 -10.94 18.66
CA ILE A 114 7.93 -10.78 17.50
C ILE A 114 9.40 -10.73 17.92
N SER A 115 9.72 -9.88 18.88
CA SER A 115 11.10 -9.63 19.33
C SER A 115 11.71 -10.84 20.03
N ASN A 116 10.93 -11.62 20.78
CA ASN A 116 11.43 -12.84 21.42
C ASN A 116 11.49 -14.04 20.46
N GLY A 117 10.63 -14.08 19.44
CA GLY A 117 10.44 -15.26 18.60
C GLY A 117 9.71 -16.39 19.31
N ASP A 118 9.76 -17.59 18.75
CA ASP A 118 9.22 -18.81 19.33
C ASP A 118 10.16 -19.98 19.06
N ILE A 119 11.10 -20.18 19.98
CA ILE A 119 12.13 -21.21 19.86
C ILE A 119 11.54 -22.63 19.84
N THR A 120 10.35 -22.83 20.40
CA THR A 120 9.67 -24.15 20.40
C THR A 120 9.24 -24.57 19.00
N LYS A 121 8.94 -23.59 18.15
CA LYS A 121 8.65 -23.77 16.72
C LYS A 121 9.87 -23.52 15.81
N GLY A 122 11.04 -23.26 16.40
CA GLY A 122 12.28 -22.97 15.67
C GLY A 122 12.36 -21.55 15.10
N TYR A 123 11.49 -20.64 15.53
CA TYR A 123 11.49 -19.23 15.15
C TYR A 123 12.39 -18.43 16.09
N TYR A 124 13.42 -17.80 15.54
CA TYR A 124 14.37 -16.99 16.29
C TYR A 124 13.78 -15.60 16.59
N PRO A 125 14.41 -14.80 17.48
CA PRO A 125 14.09 -13.39 17.67
C PRO A 125 13.89 -12.65 16.35
N MET A 126 12.86 -11.80 16.29
CA MET A 126 12.36 -11.09 15.10
C MET A 126 11.63 -11.97 14.07
N GLY A 127 11.42 -13.24 14.36
CA GLY A 127 10.56 -14.14 13.60
C GLY A 127 11.12 -14.55 12.23
N PRO A 128 10.40 -15.46 11.54
CA PRO A 128 10.74 -15.94 10.22
C PRO A 128 10.27 -14.96 9.12
N THR A 129 10.39 -15.33 7.85
CA THR A 129 9.82 -14.55 6.74
C THR A 129 8.30 -14.36 6.89
N PRO A 130 7.73 -13.18 6.55
CA PRO A 130 6.31 -12.84 6.78
C PRO A 130 5.28 -13.74 6.08
N ASP A 131 5.70 -14.55 5.11
CA ASP A 131 4.84 -15.51 4.41
C ASP A 131 4.56 -16.79 5.23
N ARG A 132 5.20 -16.96 6.41
CA ARG A 132 5.02 -18.12 7.29
C ARG A 132 3.77 -18.03 8.15
N LEU A 133 2.75 -18.81 7.79
CA LEU A 133 1.49 -18.93 8.54
C LEU A 133 1.64 -19.49 9.97
N GLY A 134 2.71 -20.26 10.24
CA GLY A 134 2.92 -20.91 11.54
C GLY A 134 3.42 -19.98 12.66
N PHE A 135 3.79 -18.74 12.32
CA PHE A 135 4.20 -17.73 13.29
C PHE A 135 3.03 -16.78 13.56
N ASP A 136 2.37 -17.01 14.70
CA ASP A 136 1.11 -16.35 15.08
C ASP A 136 1.14 -14.80 14.96
N PRO A 137 2.25 -14.10 15.26
CA PRO A 137 2.32 -12.66 15.06
C PRO A 137 2.09 -12.18 13.62
N TRP A 138 2.49 -12.97 12.61
CA TRP A 138 2.30 -12.60 11.20
C TRP A 138 0.86 -12.74 10.72
N VAL A 139 0.03 -13.53 11.40
CA VAL A 139 -1.38 -13.73 11.04
C VAL A 139 -2.34 -12.98 11.97
N THR A 140 -1.81 -12.20 12.91
CA THR A 140 -2.61 -11.38 13.83
C THR A 140 -3.10 -10.11 13.13
N GLU A 141 -4.42 -9.97 13.00
CA GLU A 141 -5.06 -8.76 12.46
C GLU A 141 -4.98 -7.59 13.44
N ILE A 142 -4.50 -6.45 12.97
CA ILE A 142 -4.39 -5.22 13.78
C ILE A 142 -5.47 -4.23 13.31
N PRO A 143 -6.52 -3.97 14.12
CA PRO A 143 -7.62 -3.10 13.71
C PRO A 143 -7.17 -1.68 13.30
N GLY A 144 -6.16 -1.12 13.98
CA GLY A 144 -5.60 0.19 13.64
C GLY A 144 -4.91 0.25 12.27
N LEU A 145 -4.57 -0.90 11.68
CA LEU A 145 -4.01 -0.99 10.32
C LEU A 145 -5.07 -1.20 9.24
N ARG A 146 -6.36 -1.28 9.61
CA ARG A 146 -7.47 -1.49 8.68
C ARG A 146 -8.27 -0.21 8.52
N CYS A 147 -8.55 0.15 7.27
CA CYS A 147 -9.49 1.21 6.94
C CYS A 147 -10.90 0.60 6.87
N PRO A 148 -11.90 1.11 7.64
CA PRO A 148 -13.26 0.57 7.60
C PRO A 148 -13.96 0.61 6.23
N SER A 149 -13.47 1.40 5.27
CA SER A 149 -13.99 1.40 3.90
C SER A 149 -13.50 0.20 3.07
N ASP A 150 -12.48 -0.52 3.52
CA ASP A 150 -11.99 -1.73 2.87
C ASP A 150 -12.67 -2.98 3.47
N PRO A 151 -13.48 -3.72 2.70
CA PRO A 151 -14.22 -4.88 3.21
C PRO A 151 -13.37 -6.15 3.31
N GLY A 152 -12.11 -6.13 2.89
CA GLY A 152 -11.25 -7.31 2.85
C GLY A 152 -10.97 -7.89 4.24
N SER A 153 -11.05 -9.21 4.38
CA SER A 153 -10.78 -9.91 5.64
C SER A 153 -10.29 -11.34 5.40
N GLY A 154 -9.50 -11.88 6.34
CA GLY A 154 -9.17 -13.30 6.39
C GLY A 154 -8.31 -13.80 5.23
N LEU A 155 -8.30 -15.12 5.07
CA LEU A 155 -7.51 -15.83 4.06
C LEU A 155 -7.84 -15.35 2.64
N PRO A 156 -6.87 -15.41 1.70
CA PRO A 156 -5.53 -15.96 1.85
C PRO A 156 -4.47 -14.97 2.38
N ALA A 157 -4.89 -13.87 3.00
CA ALA A 157 -3.99 -12.89 3.60
C ALA A 157 -3.41 -13.38 4.95
N ASN A 158 -2.16 -13.01 5.22
CA ASN A 158 -1.50 -13.13 6.53
C ASN A 158 -1.65 -11.80 7.27
N ALA A 159 -2.89 -11.49 7.66
CA ALA A 159 -3.33 -10.22 8.21
C ALA A 159 -3.09 -8.99 7.30
N ARG A 160 -4.14 -8.20 7.14
CA ARG A 160 -4.20 -7.15 6.12
C ARG A 160 -3.75 -5.81 6.66
N THR A 161 -3.26 -4.95 5.77
CA THR A 161 -3.06 -3.52 6.08
C THR A 161 -3.53 -2.65 4.93
N ASN A 162 -4.09 -1.49 5.28
CA ASN A 162 -4.43 -0.42 4.35
C ASN A 162 -3.40 0.71 4.35
N TYR A 163 -2.33 0.62 5.14
CA TYR A 163 -1.35 1.69 5.28
C TYR A 163 0.03 1.20 4.84
N ALA A 164 0.65 1.96 3.95
CA ALA A 164 1.89 1.60 3.27
C ALA A 164 2.90 2.74 3.31
N ALA A 165 4.18 2.40 3.22
CA ALA A 165 5.29 3.34 3.11
C ALA A 165 5.37 3.95 1.71
N CYS A 166 5.63 5.25 1.64
CA CYS A 166 5.98 5.93 0.39
C CYS A 166 7.45 5.63 0.04
N MET A 167 7.64 5.01 -1.12
CA MET A 167 8.95 4.59 -1.63
C MET A 167 9.47 5.51 -2.74
N GLY A 168 8.78 6.63 -2.97
CA GLY A 168 9.14 7.68 -3.90
C GLY A 168 8.61 7.47 -5.30
N ASP A 169 9.31 8.03 -6.27
CA ASP A 169 8.83 8.17 -7.65
C ASP A 169 9.74 7.49 -8.68
N ALA A 170 10.45 6.43 -8.27
CA ALA A 170 11.23 5.61 -9.20
C ALA A 170 10.99 4.11 -9.00
N VAL A 171 11.37 3.35 -10.02
CA VAL A 171 11.08 1.91 -10.16
C VAL A 171 12.31 1.05 -9.87
N ASP A 172 13.50 1.52 -10.25
CA ASP A 172 14.74 0.76 -10.20
C ASP A 172 15.03 0.25 -8.78
N ARG A 173 15.21 -1.07 -8.65
CA ARG A 173 15.51 -1.78 -7.39
C ARG A 173 14.54 -1.53 -6.24
N ILE A 174 13.28 -1.18 -6.50
CA ILE A 174 12.33 -0.80 -5.45
C ILE A 174 12.07 -1.88 -4.38
N ASN A 175 12.25 -3.18 -4.68
CA ASN A 175 12.13 -4.26 -3.69
C ASN A 175 13.47 -4.74 -3.11
N SER A 176 14.57 -4.54 -3.83
CA SER A 176 15.89 -5.10 -3.48
C SER A 176 16.82 -4.13 -2.78
N GLY A 177 16.53 -2.83 -2.82
CA GLY A 177 17.11 -1.93 -1.84
C GLY A 177 18.63 -1.80 -1.90
N ALA A 178 19.18 -1.49 -0.72
CA ALA A 178 20.61 -1.35 -0.47
C ALA A 178 21.44 -2.65 -0.57
N TYR A 179 20.87 -3.77 -1.03
CA TYR A 179 21.57 -5.07 -1.07
C TYR A 179 21.41 -5.76 -2.43
N ASN A 180 22.33 -6.69 -2.72
CA ASN A 180 22.19 -7.65 -3.80
C ASN A 180 21.11 -8.70 -3.51
N TRP A 181 20.77 -9.46 -4.54
CA TRP A 181 19.77 -10.52 -4.43
C TRP A 181 20.11 -11.54 -3.34
N ASP A 182 21.39 -11.88 -3.23
CA ASP A 182 22.02 -12.80 -2.27
C ASP A 182 22.35 -12.14 -0.92
N MET A 183 21.81 -10.94 -0.68
CA MET A 183 22.04 -10.15 0.54
C MET A 183 23.48 -9.68 0.76
N THR A 184 24.32 -9.73 -0.28
CA THR A 184 25.66 -9.13 -0.24
C THR A 184 25.62 -7.61 -0.48
N PRO A 185 26.62 -6.84 -0.03
CA PRO A 185 26.70 -5.41 -0.33
C PRO A 185 26.76 -5.12 -1.85
N PRO A 186 26.16 -4.02 -2.32
CA PRO A 186 26.16 -3.67 -3.73
C PRO A 186 27.57 -3.27 -4.20
N ASN A 187 27.88 -3.53 -5.48
CA ASN A 187 29.07 -2.97 -6.12
C ASN A 187 28.87 -1.47 -6.43
N ALA A 188 29.92 -0.78 -6.89
CA ALA A 188 29.88 0.66 -7.14
C ALA A 188 28.82 1.09 -8.18
N ASP A 189 28.67 0.32 -9.26
CA ASP A 189 27.64 0.55 -10.29
C ASP A 189 26.23 0.46 -9.71
N ARG A 190 25.95 -0.62 -8.96
CA ARG A 190 24.67 -0.80 -8.28
C ARG A 190 24.42 0.30 -7.26
N GLN A 191 25.44 0.71 -6.51
CA GLN A 191 25.30 1.81 -5.56
C GLN A 191 24.92 3.13 -6.25
N ALA A 192 25.47 3.41 -7.43
CA ALA A 192 25.11 4.59 -8.22
C ALA A 192 23.64 4.53 -8.68
N ARG A 193 23.16 3.38 -9.14
CA ARG A 193 21.75 3.15 -9.48
C ARG A 193 20.81 3.38 -8.29
N LEU A 194 21.17 2.84 -7.13
CA LEU A 194 20.39 3.02 -5.90
C LEU A 194 20.31 4.48 -5.47
N ASN A 195 21.43 5.21 -5.56
CA ASN A 195 21.44 6.65 -5.25
C ASN A 195 20.58 7.46 -6.24
N ALA A 196 20.39 6.96 -7.47
CA ALA A 196 19.55 7.60 -8.48
C ALA A 196 18.05 7.35 -8.26
N GLY A 197 17.64 6.08 -8.10
CA GLY A 197 16.22 5.70 -8.06
C GLY A 197 15.58 5.72 -6.66
N GLN A 198 16.36 5.65 -5.58
CA GLN A 198 15.79 5.52 -4.24
C GLN A 198 15.49 6.88 -3.60
N ARG A 199 14.45 7.54 -4.09
CA ARG A 199 14.12 8.94 -3.79
C ARG A 199 13.06 9.13 -2.70
N GLY A 200 12.33 8.07 -2.32
CA GLY A 200 11.27 8.10 -1.32
C GLY A 200 11.67 8.47 0.10
N MET A 201 10.70 8.75 0.96
CA MET A 201 10.92 8.82 2.41
C MET A 201 11.52 7.51 2.94
N PHE A 202 10.91 6.39 2.56
CA PHE A 202 11.41 5.06 2.92
C PHE A 202 12.20 4.46 1.76
N VAL A 203 13.41 4.01 2.07
CA VAL A 203 14.26 3.27 1.14
C VAL A 203 14.43 1.85 1.67
N PRO A 204 14.16 0.81 0.86
CA PRO A 204 14.32 -0.57 1.28
C PRO A 204 15.70 -0.86 1.85
N MET A 205 15.73 -1.49 3.03
CA MET A 205 16.96 -1.93 3.70
C MET A 205 17.94 -0.80 4.05
N LYS A 206 17.47 0.46 4.07
CA LYS A 206 18.27 1.63 4.41
C LYS A 206 17.57 2.44 5.49
N VAL A 207 18.35 2.88 6.48
CA VAL A 207 17.87 3.80 7.50
C VAL A 207 17.74 5.20 6.89
N THR A 208 16.56 5.81 7.04
CA THR A 208 16.32 7.23 6.75
C THR A 208 16.17 8.00 8.06
N LYS A 209 16.62 9.26 8.08
CA LYS A 209 16.43 10.20 9.20
C LYS A 209 15.72 11.46 8.70
N PHE A 210 15.05 12.21 9.58
CA PHE A 210 14.41 13.48 9.19
C PHE A 210 15.37 14.49 8.56
N ARG A 211 16.64 14.53 9.00
CA ARG A 211 17.67 15.38 8.37
C ARG A 211 17.97 15.03 6.91
N ASP A 212 17.60 13.82 6.47
CA ASP A 212 17.82 13.36 5.09
C ASP A 212 16.66 13.81 4.17
N VAL A 213 15.62 14.45 4.73
CA VAL A 213 14.46 15.02 4.02
C VAL A 213 14.71 16.50 3.75
N LEU A 214 15.46 16.77 2.68
CA LEU A 214 15.86 18.11 2.25
C LEU A 214 14.75 18.88 1.53
N ASP A 215 13.72 18.18 1.03
CA ASP A 215 12.56 18.79 0.34
C ASP A 215 11.51 19.34 1.31
N GLY A 216 11.69 19.07 2.61
CA GLY A 216 10.84 19.55 3.70
C GLY A 216 9.83 18.50 4.17
N LEU A 217 9.73 18.31 5.49
CA LEU A 217 8.85 17.29 6.08
C LEU A 217 7.36 17.51 5.73
N SER A 218 6.92 18.76 5.62
CA SER A 218 5.55 19.11 5.21
C SER A 218 5.27 18.89 3.73
N ASN A 219 6.30 18.65 2.91
CA ASN A 219 6.22 18.51 1.46
C ASN A 219 6.63 17.11 0.98
N THR A 220 6.94 16.19 1.90
CA THR A 220 7.32 14.82 1.56
C THR A 220 6.33 13.84 2.18
N ILE A 221 5.67 13.04 1.35
CA ILE A 221 4.82 11.95 1.77
C ILE A 221 5.67 10.83 2.36
N MET A 222 5.32 10.40 3.57
CA MET A 222 5.97 9.27 4.24
C MET A 222 5.15 7.99 4.15
N ALA A 223 3.83 8.08 4.28
CA ALA A 223 2.93 6.92 4.23
C ALA A 223 1.61 7.29 3.54
N GLY A 224 0.84 6.29 3.16
CA GLY A 224 -0.38 6.49 2.38
C GLY A 224 -1.28 5.27 2.44
N GLU A 225 -2.53 5.49 2.08
CA GLU A 225 -3.49 4.40 1.98
C GLU A 225 -3.21 3.53 0.75
N ILE A 226 -3.47 2.24 0.89
CA ILE A 226 -3.55 1.26 -0.18
C ILE A 226 -4.83 0.42 0.00
N PRO A 227 -5.53 0.04 -1.08
CA PRO A 227 -6.60 -0.93 -0.99
C PRO A 227 -6.01 -2.35 -0.85
N THR A 228 -6.75 -3.23 -0.20
CA THR A 228 -6.43 -4.66 -0.15
C THR A 228 -7.25 -5.44 -1.15
N ASP A 229 -6.66 -6.53 -1.63
CA ASP A 229 -7.27 -7.32 -2.67
C ASP A 229 -8.49 -8.12 -2.22
N LEU A 230 -9.52 -8.17 -3.06
CA LEU A 230 -10.77 -8.87 -2.78
C LEU A 230 -10.95 -10.14 -3.63
N GLY A 231 -9.93 -10.53 -4.41
CA GLY A 231 -10.01 -11.62 -5.38
C GLY A 231 -10.84 -11.26 -6.62
N ASP A 232 -11.09 -9.98 -6.87
CA ASP A 232 -11.98 -9.46 -7.91
C ASP A 232 -11.24 -8.98 -9.17
N ASN A 233 -9.92 -9.15 -9.22
CA ASN A 233 -9.04 -8.69 -10.30
C ASN A 233 -9.04 -7.15 -10.48
N ASP A 234 -9.27 -6.42 -9.39
CA ASP A 234 -9.12 -4.96 -9.36
C ASP A 234 -7.65 -4.57 -9.68
N VAL A 235 -7.50 -3.62 -10.61
CA VAL A 235 -6.19 -3.19 -11.13
C VAL A 235 -5.27 -2.63 -10.04
N ARG A 236 -5.87 -2.09 -8.98
CA ARG A 236 -5.17 -1.46 -7.86
C ARG A 236 -4.59 -2.50 -6.91
N THR A 237 -5.11 -3.72 -6.91
CA THR A 237 -4.79 -4.73 -5.88
C THR A 237 -4.21 -6.02 -6.43
N GLN A 238 -4.51 -6.37 -7.68
CA GLN A 238 -3.87 -7.47 -8.40
C GLN A 238 -2.73 -6.96 -9.29
N PRO A 239 -1.46 -7.31 -8.99
CA PRO A 239 -0.35 -7.04 -9.89
C PRO A 239 -0.49 -7.77 -11.23
N HIS A 240 -0.32 -7.03 -12.33
CA HIS A 240 -0.18 -7.62 -13.66
C HIS A 240 1.28 -8.05 -13.91
N ILE A 241 1.52 -9.36 -13.88
CA ILE A 241 2.83 -10.02 -13.97
C ILE A 241 3.13 -10.65 -15.34
N GLY A 242 2.27 -10.46 -16.35
CA GLY A 242 2.53 -10.85 -17.73
C GLY A 242 3.92 -10.45 -18.23
N GLU A 243 4.51 -11.23 -19.14
CA GLU A 243 5.85 -11.03 -19.67
C GLU A 243 6.00 -9.64 -20.31
N LYS A 244 7.12 -8.98 -20.02
CA LYS A 244 7.49 -7.64 -20.46
C LYS A 244 8.99 -7.58 -20.75
N GLY A 245 9.37 -6.67 -21.64
CA GLY A 245 10.79 -6.38 -21.88
C GLY A 245 11.47 -5.80 -20.64
N PHE A 246 12.80 -5.93 -20.59
CA PHE A 246 13.60 -5.27 -19.56
C PHE A 246 13.40 -3.75 -19.60
N ASN A 247 13.28 -3.11 -18.43
CA ASN A 247 12.96 -1.70 -18.27
C ASN A 247 11.64 -1.24 -18.92
N SER A 248 10.73 -2.12 -19.35
CA SER A 248 9.46 -1.69 -19.94
C SER A 248 8.62 -0.85 -18.97
N VAL A 249 8.57 -1.23 -17.70
CA VAL A 249 7.79 -0.48 -16.69
C VAL A 249 8.56 0.74 -16.22
N ALA A 250 9.88 0.64 -16.07
CA ALA A 250 10.70 1.80 -15.73
C ALA A 250 10.68 2.88 -16.85
N ASN A 251 10.60 2.49 -18.12
CA ASN A 251 10.55 3.42 -19.25
C ASN A 251 9.14 3.95 -19.54
N ASN A 252 8.10 3.21 -19.14
CA ASN A 252 6.71 3.63 -19.22
C ASN A 252 5.93 3.07 -18.00
N PRO A 253 5.79 3.85 -16.92
CA PRO A 253 5.06 3.41 -15.73
C PRO A 253 3.60 3.01 -15.97
N SER A 254 2.93 3.64 -16.94
CA SER A 254 1.56 3.30 -17.37
C SER A 254 1.49 2.12 -18.34
N PHE A 255 2.57 1.35 -18.53
CA PHE A 255 2.62 0.27 -19.52
C PHE A 255 1.45 -0.72 -19.42
N CYS A 256 0.97 -1.01 -18.21
CA CYS A 256 -0.12 -1.96 -18.03
C CYS A 256 -1.51 -1.38 -18.29
N GLU A 257 -1.66 -0.08 -18.56
CA GLU A 257 -2.96 0.54 -18.82
C GLU A 257 -3.69 -0.11 -20.01
N GLN A 258 -2.94 -0.57 -21.01
CA GLN A 258 -3.46 -1.27 -22.19
C GLN A 258 -4.11 -2.63 -21.90
N PHE A 259 -3.87 -3.21 -20.72
CA PHE A 259 -4.36 -4.54 -20.32
C PHE A 259 -5.65 -4.48 -19.49
N LYS A 260 -6.16 -3.27 -19.23
CA LYS A 260 -7.40 -3.05 -18.50
C LYS A 260 -8.62 -3.45 -19.34
N ASP A 261 -9.67 -3.86 -18.67
CA ASP A 261 -10.98 -4.12 -19.29
C ASP A 261 -11.53 -2.80 -19.87
N PRO A 262 -11.75 -2.67 -21.19
CA PRO A 262 -12.24 -1.43 -21.79
C PRO A 262 -13.64 -1.04 -21.32
N GLU A 263 -14.46 -2.02 -20.93
CA GLU A 263 -15.82 -1.78 -20.44
C GLU A 263 -15.83 -1.51 -18.93
N ARG A 264 -14.81 -2.00 -18.21
CA ARG A 264 -14.68 -1.84 -16.75
C ARG A 264 -13.25 -1.47 -16.35
N PRO A 265 -12.80 -0.22 -16.59
CA PRO A 265 -11.39 0.17 -16.43
C PRO A 265 -10.77 0.02 -15.02
N GLY A 266 -11.59 -0.24 -14.00
CA GLY A 266 -11.13 -0.60 -12.65
C GLY A 266 -10.66 -2.05 -12.50
N PHE A 267 -10.83 -2.89 -13.53
CA PHE A 267 -10.51 -4.32 -13.51
C PHE A 267 -9.62 -4.69 -14.70
N TRP A 268 -8.82 -5.74 -14.52
CA TRP A 268 -8.07 -6.35 -15.62
C TRP A 268 -9.01 -7.03 -16.62
N ALA A 269 -8.65 -7.00 -17.91
CA ALA A 269 -9.44 -7.67 -18.93
C ALA A 269 -9.47 -9.19 -18.70
N PRO A 270 -10.59 -9.88 -19.04
CA PRO A 270 -10.67 -11.33 -18.88
C PRO A 270 -9.60 -12.13 -19.65
N SER A 271 -9.02 -11.56 -20.71
CA SER A 271 -7.88 -12.15 -21.44
C SER A 271 -6.61 -12.23 -20.60
N GLU A 272 -6.49 -11.39 -19.57
CA GLU A 272 -5.26 -11.19 -18.80
C GLU A 272 -5.22 -12.02 -17.51
N LEU A 273 -6.24 -12.84 -17.22
CA LEU A 273 -6.31 -13.57 -15.96
C LEU A 273 -5.10 -14.48 -15.70
N ALA A 274 -4.53 -15.08 -16.75
CA ALA A 274 -3.30 -15.88 -16.63
C ALA A 274 -2.04 -15.04 -16.33
N ASN A 275 -2.11 -13.73 -16.58
CA ASN A 275 -1.04 -12.76 -16.40
C ASN A 275 -1.11 -12.05 -15.05
N LEU A 276 -2.03 -12.42 -14.16
CA LEU A 276 -2.20 -11.80 -12.85
C LEU A 276 -1.47 -12.58 -11.74
N GLN A 277 -1.07 -11.87 -10.69
CA GLN A 277 -0.34 -12.46 -9.57
C GLN A 277 -1.13 -13.58 -8.87
N ASN A 278 -2.45 -13.49 -8.81
CA ASN A 278 -3.28 -14.55 -8.22
C ASN A 278 -3.22 -15.88 -9.01
N ALA A 279 -2.89 -15.86 -10.31
CA ALA A 279 -2.70 -17.07 -11.10
C ALA A 279 -1.43 -17.85 -10.69
N SER A 280 -0.39 -17.16 -10.20
CA SER A 280 0.83 -17.80 -9.69
C SER A 280 0.81 -18.01 -8.16
N SER A 281 0.19 -17.10 -7.41
CA SER A 281 0.09 -17.18 -5.95
C SER A 281 -1.03 -16.27 -5.42
N SER A 282 -2.09 -16.89 -4.91
CA SER A 282 -3.25 -16.19 -4.33
C SER A 282 -2.94 -15.42 -3.04
N SER A 283 -1.87 -15.75 -2.31
CA SER A 283 -1.48 -15.07 -1.06
C SER A 283 -0.56 -13.86 -1.26
N ARG A 284 -0.24 -13.50 -2.51
CA ARG A 284 0.71 -12.42 -2.84
C ARG A 284 0.06 -11.22 -3.52
N ALA A 285 -1.14 -10.86 -3.10
CA ALA A 285 -1.86 -9.68 -3.57
C ALA A 285 -1.64 -8.46 -2.66
N ARG A 286 -2.11 -7.28 -3.10
CA ARG A 286 -1.84 -6.04 -2.38
C ARG A 286 -2.39 -6.05 -0.96
N GLY A 287 -1.56 -5.61 -0.01
CA GLY A 287 -1.95 -5.45 1.39
C GLY A 287 -2.19 -6.74 2.17
N PHE A 288 -1.82 -7.91 1.65
CA PHE A 288 -2.09 -9.21 2.30
C PHE A 288 -1.15 -9.58 3.44
N GLN A 289 -0.04 -8.87 3.62
CA GLN A 289 0.95 -9.18 4.64
C GLN A 289 1.43 -7.89 5.29
N TRP A 290 0.79 -7.48 6.39
CA TRP A 290 1.15 -6.24 7.09
C TRP A 290 2.61 -6.22 7.56
N ALA A 291 3.17 -7.39 7.89
CA ALA A 291 4.54 -7.52 8.34
C ALA A 291 5.57 -7.49 7.19
N SER A 292 5.14 -7.54 5.93
CA SER A 292 6.04 -7.65 4.77
C SER A 292 6.30 -6.31 4.10
N GLY A 293 7.57 -5.91 4.02
CA GLY A 293 8.04 -4.65 3.48
C GLY A 293 8.14 -4.58 1.94
N PHE A 294 7.77 -5.62 1.21
CA PHE A 294 7.73 -5.52 -0.26
C PHE A 294 6.69 -4.51 -0.71
N LEU A 295 6.93 -3.84 -1.85
CA LEU A 295 6.06 -2.78 -2.34
C LEU A 295 4.61 -3.26 -2.47
N VAL A 296 4.39 -4.46 -3.03
CA VAL A 296 3.04 -4.99 -3.19
C VAL A 296 2.27 -5.08 -1.86
N PHE A 297 2.93 -5.33 -0.73
CA PHE A 297 2.24 -5.54 0.54
C PHE A 297 2.09 -4.26 1.35
N THR A 298 3.18 -3.50 1.56
CA THR A 298 3.17 -2.32 2.43
C THR A 298 3.95 -1.15 1.86
N GLY A 299 4.02 -1.06 0.53
CA GLY A 299 4.61 0.07 -0.18
C GLY A 299 3.71 0.65 -1.27
N PHE A 300 4.04 1.88 -1.64
CA PHE A 300 3.54 2.51 -2.85
C PHE A 300 4.56 3.53 -3.36
N GLN A 301 4.33 4.00 -4.57
CA GLN A 301 5.09 5.05 -5.22
C GLN A 301 4.18 6.20 -5.63
N THR A 302 4.76 7.37 -5.81
CA THR A 302 4.09 8.59 -6.30
C THR A 302 4.30 8.81 -7.80
N ILE A 303 4.28 7.73 -8.58
CA ILE A 303 4.44 7.79 -10.05
C ILE A 303 3.09 7.93 -10.72
N LEU A 304 2.20 6.96 -10.49
CA LEU A 304 0.82 7.02 -10.95
C LEU A 304 -0.05 7.66 -9.86
N PRO A 305 -1.05 8.48 -10.22
CA PRO A 305 -1.95 9.10 -9.24
C PRO A 305 -2.70 8.04 -8.40
N PRO A 306 -3.35 8.44 -7.30
CA PRO A 306 -4.12 7.51 -6.48
C PRO A 306 -5.12 6.67 -7.28
N ASN A 307 -5.36 5.45 -6.80
CA ASN A 307 -6.29 4.48 -7.40
C ASN A 307 -5.90 3.98 -8.81
N ARG A 308 -4.63 4.10 -9.17
CA ARG A 308 -4.05 3.50 -10.39
C ARG A 308 -3.50 2.09 -10.18
N GLU A 309 -3.19 1.46 -11.30
CA GLU A 309 -2.83 0.06 -11.42
C GLU A 309 -1.49 -0.32 -10.79
N ILE A 310 -1.34 -1.61 -10.49
CA ILE A 310 -0.05 -2.23 -10.19
C ILE A 310 0.50 -2.91 -11.45
N CYS A 311 1.64 -2.42 -11.94
CA CYS A 311 2.31 -2.97 -13.11
C CYS A 311 3.66 -3.55 -12.72
N VAL A 312 3.87 -4.84 -12.96
CA VAL A 312 5.13 -5.53 -12.62
C VAL A 312 5.97 -5.72 -13.88
N GLU A 313 7.24 -5.37 -13.81
CA GLU A 313 8.20 -5.69 -14.87
C GLU A 313 8.57 -7.16 -14.79
N ASN A 314 8.22 -7.97 -15.80
CA ASN A 314 8.54 -9.39 -15.81
C ASN A 314 9.32 -9.85 -17.04
N THR A 315 10.63 -10.04 -16.90
CA THR A 315 11.53 -10.49 -17.98
C THR A 315 11.81 -12.00 -17.98
N GLN A 316 11.22 -12.77 -17.06
CA GLN A 316 11.65 -14.16 -16.81
C GLN A 316 10.50 -15.18 -16.90
N GLY A 317 9.34 -14.79 -17.43
CA GLY A 317 8.17 -15.64 -17.63
C GLY A 317 7.27 -15.80 -16.39
N LEU A 318 6.06 -16.35 -16.58
CA LEU A 318 4.99 -16.43 -15.55
C LEU A 318 5.17 -17.55 -14.53
N ALA A 319 5.86 -18.64 -14.89
CA ALA A 319 5.87 -19.88 -14.12
C ALA A 319 6.82 -19.88 -12.91
N THR A 320 7.68 -18.86 -12.78
CA THR A 320 8.83 -18.89 -11.89
C THR A 320 8.87 -17.74 -10.87
N ILE A 321 8.11 -16.65 -11.08
CA ILE A 321 8.39 -15.39 -10.37
C ILE A 321 7.13 -14.70 -9.85
N ARG A 322 7.29 -14.07 -8.69
CA ARG A 322 6.24 -13.42 -7.91
C ARG A 322 6.50 -11.90 -7.89
N ALA A 323 5.48 -11.06 -7.82
CA ALA A 323 5.59 -9.60 -7.82
C ALA A 323 6.59 -9.05 -6.78
N THR A 324 6.79 -9.76 -5.68
CA THR A 324 7.78 -9.45 -4.64
C THR A 324 9.24 -9.55 -5.09
N GLN A 325 9.53 -10.32 -6.13
CA GLN A 325 10.89 -10.56 -6.67
C GLN A 325 11.27 -9.59 -7.78
N MET A 326 10.32 -8.78 -8.25
CA MET A 326 10.45 -7.98 -9.45
C MET A 326 10.43 -6.49 -9.15
N GLU A 327 10.76 -5.69 -10.15
CA GLU A 327 10.51 -4.25 -10.14
C GLU A 327 9.05 -4.01 -10.54
N LEU A 328 8.43 -3.00 -9.92
CA LEU A 328 7.04 -2.70 -10.21
C LEU A 328 6.73 -1.24 -9.93
N VAL A 329 5.62 -0.81 -10.53
CA VAL A 329 4.91 0.42 -10.19
C VAL A 329 3.66 0.06 -9.43
N GLY A 330 3.40 0.79 -8.36
CA GLY A 330 2.20 0.59 -7.56
C GLY A 330 1.78 1.86 -6.84
N ALA A 331 0.61 2.38 -7.18
CA ALA A 331 0.09 3.63 -6.65
C ALA A 331 -0.42 3.53 -5.21
N ALA A 332 -0.58 4.69 -4.57
CA ALA A 332 -1.49 4.84 -3.44
C ALA A 332 -2.93 4.56 -3.88
N GLY A 333 -3.83 4.31 -2.95
CA GLY A 333 -5.24 4.16 -3.27
C GLY A 333 -6.07 3.84 -2.05
N SER A 334 -7.39 3.86 -2.21
CA SER A 334 -8.31 3.49 -1.14
C SER A 334 -9.60 2.94 -1.72
N ARG A 335 -10.52 2.51 -0.84
CA ARG A 335 -11.90 2.21 -1.22
C ARG A 335 -12.84 3.42 -1.05
N HIS A 336 -12.28 4.59 -0.70
CA HIS A 336 -13.01 5.85 -0.70
C HIS A 336 -13.28 6.30 -2.14
N PRO A 337 -14.37 7.03 -2.39
CA PRO A 337 -14.57 7.69 -3.67
C PRO A 337 -13.51 8.78 -3.91
N GLY A 338 -12.83 8.70 -5.06
CA GLY A 338 -12.10 9.81 -5.66
C GLY A 338 -10.74 10.17 -5.06
N GLY A 339 -10.13 9.31 -4.23
CA GLY A 339 -8.81 9.60 -3.68
C GLY A 339 -8.34 8.62 -2.60
N ALA A 340 -7.30 9.04 -1.88
CA ALA A 340 -6.70 8.31 -0.78
C ALA A 340 -6.07 9.28 0.24
N HIS A 341 -6.00 8.90 1.51
CA HIS A 341 -5.24 9.66 2.49
C HIS A 341 -3.74 9.41 2.35
N VAL A 342 -2.97 10.47 2.53
CA VAL A 342 -1.51 10.44 2.65
C VAL A 342 -1.09 11.09 3.97
N LEU A 343 0.03 10.62 4.50
CA LEU A 343 0.71 11.16 5.66
C LEU A 343 2.00 11.84 5.19
N LEU A 344 2.15 13.10 5.56
CA LEU A 344 3.35 13.90 5.34
C LEU A 344 4.35 13.69 6.48
N GLY A 345 5.62 13.95 6.21
CA GLY A 345 6.73 13.77 7.16
C GLY A 345 6.64 14.63 8.43
N ASP A 346 5.79 15.65 8.45
CA ASP A 346 5.50 16.49 9.62
C ASP A 346 4.32 15.97 10.47
N GLY A 347 3.71 14.84 10.07
CA GLY A 347 2.56 14.24 10.72
C GLY A 347 1.20 14.70 10.16
N GLY A 348 1.20 15.61 9.18
CA GLY A 348 -0.01 16.07 8.52
C GLY A 348 -0.68 14.96 7.70
N VAL A 349 -2.00 14.81 7.83
CA VAL A 349 -2.79 13.87 7.01
C VAL A 349 -3.66 14.64 6.04
N ARG A 350 -3.51 14.38 4.75
CA ARG A 350 -4.28 15.00 3.67
C ARG A 350 -4.99 13.94 2.84
N PHE A 351 -6.12 14.30 2.24
CA PHE A 351 -6.78 13.45 1.26
C PHE A 351 -6.43 13.96 -0.14
N VAL A 352 -5.72 13.13 -0.89
CA VAL A 352 -5.29 13.43 -2.25
C VAL A 352 -6.26 12.81 -3.23
N THR A 353 -6.73 13.58 -4.20
CA THR A 353 -7.69 13.10 -5.19
C THR A 353 -7.02 12.33 -6.32
N ASP A 354 -7.79 11.48 -7.00
CA ASP A 354 -7.33 10.75 -8.20
C ASP A 354 -6.96 11.71 -9.36
N SER A 355 -7.40 12.97 -9.26
CA SER A 355 -7.18 14.04 -10.24
C SER A 355 -5.96 14.93 -9.94
N ILE A 356 -5.12 14.57 -8.97
CA ILE A 356 -3.89 15.32 -8.69
C ILE A 356 -3.01 15.42 -9.94
N GLU A 357 -2.33 16.55 -10.10
CA GLU A 357 -1.37 16.77 -11.18
C GLU A 357 -0.20 15.77 -11.04
N ALA A 358 -0.17 14.80 -11.94
CA ALA A 358 0.75 13.66 -11.91
C ALA A 358 1.68 13.60 -13.14
N GLY A 359 1.93 14.76 -13.78
CA GLY A 359 2.86 14.93 -14.89
C GLY A 359 2.66 13.95 -16.05
N ASN A 360 3.77 13.55 -16.67
CA ASN A 360 3.76 12.57 -17.75
C ASN A 360 4.00 11.16 -17.21
N GLN A 361 2.91 10.43 -16.98
CA GLN A 361 2.92 9.06 -16.46
C GLN A 361 3.52 8.03 -17.44
N ASN A 362 3.70 8.39 -18.71
CA ASN A 362 4.40 7.57 -19.70
C ASN A 362 5.90 7.88 -19.80
N ALA A 363 6.40 8.88 -19.07
CA ALA A 363 7.81 9.24 -19.09
C ALA A 363 8.66 8.19 -18.34
N PRO A 364 9.87 7.89 -18.83
CA PRO A 364 10.81 7.05 -18.10
C PRO A 364 11.08 7.58 -16.69
N ALA A 365 11.11 6.68 -15.71
CA ALA A 365 11.45 7.01 -14.33
C ALA A 365 12.88 7.56 -14.23
N VAL A 366 13.12 8.33 -13.15
CA VAL A 366 14.45 8.80 -12.82
C VAL A 366 15.32 7.60 -12.47
N GLN A 367 16.32 7.33 -13.30
CA GLN A 367 17.26 6.24 -13.11
C GLN A 367 18.57 6.52 -13.85
N LEU A 368 19.63 5.78 -13.48
CA LEU A 368 20.91 5.91 -14.16
C LEU A 368 20.80 5.47 -15.63
N GLY A 369 21.22 6.34 -16.55
CA GLY A 369 21.23 6.04 -17.98
C GLY A 369 19.88 6.20 -18.69
N SER A 370 18.83 6.69 -18.01
CA SER A 370 17.60 7.12 -18.70
C SER A 370 17.70 8.57 -19.18
N VAL A 371 16.68 9.01 -19.93
CA VAL A 371 16.50 10.41 -20.33
C VAL A 371 16.29 11.35 -19.15
N ASN A 372 15.96 10.80 -17.97
CA ASN A 372 15.81 11.50 -16.71
C ASN A 372 16.94 11.08 -15.76
N PRO A 373 18.15 11.68 -15.89
CA PRO A 373 19.31 11.30 -15.11
C PRO A 373 19.14 11.60 -13.60
N PRO A 374 20.02 11.05 -12.74
CA PRO A 374 19.99 11.30 -11.30
C PRO A 374 20.05 12.80 -10.99
N GLY A 375 19.14 13.28 -10.15
CA GLY A 375 19.02 14.70 -9.78
C GLY A 375 18.05 15.50 -10.66
N SER A 376 17.45 14.90 -11.68
CA SER A 376 16.30 15.49 -12.37
C SER A 376 15.10 15.69 -11.43
N PRO A 377 14.28 16.73 -11.65
CA PRO A 377 12.97 16.84 -11.00
C PRO A 377 12.09 15.65 -11.39
N SER A 378 11.05 15.39 -10.60
CA SER A 378 10.09 14.35 -10.91
C SER A 378 9.38 14.63 -12.24
N PRO A 379 9.32 13.67 -13.18
CA PRO A 379 8.52 13.82 -14.39
C PRO A 379 7.01 13.64 -14.12
N TYR A 380 6.62 13.29 -12.89
CA TYR A 380 5.27 12.96 -12.48
C TYR A 380 4.60 14.10 -11.70
N GLY A 381 4.99 15.34 -12.02
CA GLY A 381 4.28 16.52 -11.54
C GLY A 381 4.38 16.75 -10.03
N ILE A 382 3.40 17.46 -9.48
CA ILE A 382 3.28 17.71 -8.03
C ILE A 382 3.19 16.39 -7.27
N TRP A 383 2.46 15.41 -7.79
CA TRP A 383 2.36 14.09 -7.16
C TRP A 383 3.73 13.42 -7.01
N GLY A 384 4.52 13.40 -8.08
CA GLY A 384 5.88 12.89 -8.08
C GLY A 384 6.79 13.61 -7.11
N ALA A 385 6.77 14.94 -7.14
CA ALA A 385 7.54 15.80 -6.23
C ALA A 385 7.23 15.52 -4.76
N LEU A 386 5.96 15.30 -4.41
CA LEU A 386 5.57 14.94 -3.04
C LEU A 386 6.16 13.63 -2.54
N GLY A 387 6.60 12.74 -3.42
CA GLY A 387 7.23 11.48 -3.02
C GLY A 387 8.72 11.58 -2.77
N THR A 388 9.37 12.70 -3.10
CA THR A 388 10.83 12.80 -3.10
C THR A 388 11.32 13.44 -1.80
N ARG A 389 12.41 12.91 -1.25
CA ARG A 389 12.96 13.39 0.03
C ARG A 389 14.07 14.42 -0.15
N ALA A 390 14.80 14.38 -1.27
CA ALA A 390 16.04 15.14 -1.45
C ALA A 390 16.34 15.45 -2.93
N SER A 391 15.33 15.85 -3.67
CA SER A 391 15.41 16.23 -5.09
C SER A 391 15.32 17.74 -5.33
N LYS A 392 15.28 18.55 -4.25
CA LYS A 392 15.12 20.01 -4.25
C LYS A 392 13.78 20.44 -4.85
N GLU A 393 12.74 19.66 -4.59
CA GLU A 393 11.39 19.94 -5.07
C GLU A 393 10.62 20.67 -3.95
N THR A 394 10.46 21.99 -4.11
CA THR A 394 9.65 22.82 -3.19
C THR A 394 8.28 23.05 -3.78
N ILE A 395 7.24 22.85 -2.97
CA ILE A 395 5.85 22.93 -3.39
C ILE A 395 5.26 24.21 -2.80
N ASP A 396 4.93 25.15 -3.67
CA ASP A 396 4.33 26.45 -3.29
C ASP A 396 2.79 26.43 -3.35
N GLU A 397 2.20 25.39 -3.95
CA GLU A 397 0.74 25.25 -4.13
C GLU A 397 0.12 24.32 -3.07
N ASP A 398 -1.05 24.71 -2.54
CA ASP A 398 -1.86 23.83 -1.70
C ASP A 398 -2.51 22.73 -2.54
N PHE A 399 -2.36 21.48 -2.11
CA PHE A 399 -2.85 20.26 -2.75
C PHE A 399 -3.69 19.40 -1.80
#